data_AF-A0AAW9YSY4-F1
#
_entry.id   AF-A0AAW9YSY4-F1
#
_cell.length_a   1.000
_cell.length_b   1.000
_cell.length_c   1.000
_cell.angle_alpha   90.00
_cell.angle_beta   90.00
_cell.angle_gamma   90.00
#
_symmetry.space_group_name_H-M   'P 1'
#
loop_
_entity.id
_entity.type
_entity.pdbx_description
1 polymer ?
#
loop_
_entity_poly.entity_id
_entity_poly.type
_entity_poly.pdbx_seq_one_letter_code
_entity_poly.pdbx_strand_id
1 'polypeptide(L)'
;MDFFTSETLAPYALNLKLTDSMLEYIAARMNSGEKLSLMQIALEIQNRFKNETTKKLTPKGRPIIYSDVCLLCLGLSQDGHGQMLEVNLKDCVFIANLD
;
A
#
# COMPACT_ATOMS: atom_id res chain seq x y z
N MET A 1 11.14 -13.34 13.10
CA MET A 1 10.69 -12.26 12.22
C MET A 1 9.21 -12.49 12.03
N ASP A 2 8.38 -11.58 12.52
CA ASP A 2 6.95 -11.64 12.23
C ASP A 2 6.77 -11.33 10.75
N PHE A 3 6.15 -12.24 10.01
CA PHE A 3 5.86 -12.08 8.60
C PHE A 3 4.50 -11.42 8.46
N PHE A 4 4.40 -10.43 7.57
CA PHE A 4 3.09 -9.93 7.17
C PHE A 4 2.35 -11.01 6.37
N THR A 5 1.07 -11.17 6.65
CA THR A 5 0.09 -11.93 5.85
C THR A 5 -1.09 -11.02 5.49
N SER A 6 -1.90 -11.40 4.50
CA SER A 6 -3.14 -10.68 4.20
C SER A 6 -4.02 -10.52 5.44
N GLU A 7 -4.11 -11.54 6.28
CA GLU A 7 -4.87 -11.52 7.54
C GLU A 7 -4.33 -10.49 8.53
N THR A 8 -3.00 -10.35 8.66
CA THR A 8 -2.41 -9.31 9.53
C THR A 8 -2.61 -7.89 8.98
N LEU A 9 -2.75 -7.76 7.66
CA LEU A 9 -2.96 -6.46 6.99
C LEU A 9 -4.44 -6.07 6.92
N ALA A 10 -5.37 -7.04 6.92
CA ALA A 10 -6.80 -6.83 6.76
C ALA A 10 -7.41 -5.81 7.75
N PRO A 11 -7.06 -5.79 9.06
CA PRO A 11 -7.57 -4.79 10.00
C PRO A 11 -7.25 -3.35 9.60
N TYR A 12 -6.10 -3.14 8.95
CA TYR A 12 -5.63 -1.83 8.50
C TYR A 12 -6.20 -1.44 7.12
N ALA A 13 -6.87 -2.37 6.44
CA ALA A 13 -7.40 -2.20 5.10
C ALA A 13 -8.94 -2.14 5.01
N LEU A 14 -9.65 -2.23 6.14
CA LEU A 14 -11.13 -2.30 6.18
C LEU A 14 -11.87 -1.23 5.39
N ASN A 15 -11.32 0.00 5.32
CA ASN A 15 -11.91 1.12 4.59
C ASN A 15 -11.14 1.50 3.32
N LEU A 16 -10.18 0.66 2.91
CA LEU A 16 -9.32 0.89 1.77
C LEU A 16 -9.81 0.12 0.55
N LYS A 17 -9.48 0.59 -0.64
CA LYS A 17 -9.78 -0.13 -1.89
C LYS A 17 -8.73 -1.18 -2.22
N LEU A 18 -8.33 -1.97 -1.23
CA LEU A 18 -7.36 -3.05 -1.34
C LEU A 18 -8.08 -4.38 -1.16
N THR A 19 -8.07 -5.23 -2.18
CA THR A 19 -8.63 -6.58 -2.10
C THR A 19 -7.67 -7.53 -1.36
N ASP A 20 -8.17 -8.67 -0.90
CA ASP A 20 -7.34 -9.68 -0.21
C ASP A 20 -6.13 -10.11 -1.06
N SER A 21 -6.31 -10.26 -2.37
CA SER A 21 -5.23 -10.58 -3.32
C SER A 21 -4.18 -9.48 -3.41
N MET A 22 -4.59 -8.20 -3.31
CA MET A 22 -3.66 -7.07 -3.21
C MET A 22 -2.91 -7.08 -1.88
N LEU A 23 -3.60 -7.39 -0.77
CA LEU A 23 -2.98 -7.49 0.55
C LEU A 23 -1.96 -8.62 0.63
N GLU A 24 -2.25 -9.80 0.05
CA GLU A 24 -1.29 -10.90 -0.07
C GLU A 24 -0.04 -10.45 -0.83
N TYR A 25 -0.21 -9.72 -1.93
CA TYR A 25 0.92 -9.21 -2.69
C TYR A 25 1.72 -8.16 -1.92
N ILE A 26 1.04 -7.22 -1.25
CA ILE A 26 1.67 -6.21 -0.40
C ILE A 26 2.49 -6.88 0.70
N ALA A 27 1.91 -7.84 1.41
CA ALA A 27 2.59 -8.63 2.43
C ALA A 27 3.85 -9.33 1.88
N ALA A 28 3.75 -9.97 0.71
CA ALA A 28 4.90 -10.60 0.06
C ALA A 28 6.01 -9.59 -0.29
N ARG A 29 5.67 -8.38 -0.76
CA ARG A 29 6.64 -7.32 -1.05
C ARG A 29 7.28 -6.75 0.21
N MET A 30 6.54 -6.61 1.30
CA MET A 30 7.08 -6.15 2.58
C MET A 30 8.03 -7.19 3.18
N ASN A 31 7.67 -8.47 3.09
CA ASN A 31 8.49 -9.58 3.58
C ASN A 31 9.76 -9.82 2.74
N SER A 32 9.85 -9.30 1.51
CA SER A 32 11.03 -9.53 0.66
C SER A 32 12.28 -8.78 1.11
N GLY A 33 12.15 -7.84 2.06
CA GLY A 33 13.28 -7.05 2.57
C GLY A 33 13.86 -6.05 1.56
N GLU A 34 13.18 -5.85 0.42
CA GLU A 34 13.60 -4.87 -0.57
C GLU A 34 13.13 -3.49 -0.14
N LYS A 35 14.05 -2.53 -0.11
CA LYS A 35 13.71 -1.13 0.14
C LYS A 35 12.95 -0.58 -1.06
N LEU A 36 11.63 -0.48 -0.93
CA LEU A 36 10.74 -0.08 -2.01
C LEU A 36 10.09 1.26 -1.69
N SER A 37 9.99 2.11 -2.70
CA SER A 37 9.14 3.31 -2.59
C SER A 37 7.67 2.92 -2.66
N LEU A 38 6.83 3.62 -1.92
CA LEU A 38 5.36 3.43 -1.97
C LEU A 38 4.80 3.61 -3.38
N MET A 39 5.41 4.51 -4.16
CA MET A 39 5.04 4.73 -5.55
C MET A 39 5.27 3.47 -6.40
N GLN A 40 6.40 2.79 -6.22
CA GLN A 40 6.70 1.55 -6.93
C GLN A 40 5.72 0.45 -6.54
N ILE A 41 5.47 0.26 -5.23
CA ILE A 41 4.51 -0.74 -4.75
C ILE A 41 3.11 -0.46 -5.32
N ALA A 42 2.65 0.78 -5.25
CA ALA A 42 1.35 1.17 -5.81
C ALA A 42 1.28 1.00 -7.33
N LEU A 43 2.37 1.28 -8.06
CA LEU A 43 2.42 1.02 -9.50
C LEU A 43 2.39 -0.47 -9.81
N GLU A 44 3.14 -1.29 -9.07
CA GLU A 44 3.18 -2.74 -9.21
C GLU A 44 1.79 -3.35 -8.98
N ILE A 45 1.12 -2.99 -7.87
CA ILE A 45 -0.22 -3.47 -7.54
C ILE A 45 -1.22 -3.04 -8.60
N GLN A 46 -1.26 -1.75 -8.96
CA GLN A 46 -2.22 -1.27 -9.96
C GLN A 46 -1.98 -1.93 -11.32
N ASN A 47 -0.71 -2.24 -11.65
CA ASN A 47 -0.38 -2.90 -12.90
C ASN A 47 -0.69 -4.40 -12.91
N ARG A 48 -0.51 -5.07 -11.77
CA ARG A 48 -0.80 -6.50 -11.60
C ARG A 48 -2.30 -6.75 -11.51
N PHE A 49 -3.02 -5.92 -10.77
CA PHE A 49 -4.45 -6.05 -10.50
C PHE A 49 -5.28 -5.06 -11.34
N LYS A 50 -4.89 -4.85 -12.60
CA LYS A 50 -5.54 -3.91 -13.56
C LYS A 50 -7.04 -4.16 -13.78
N ASN A 51 -7.52 -5.36 -13.47
CA ASN A 51 -8.91 -5.76 -13.64
C ASN A 51 -9.74 -5.51 -12.37
N GLU A 52 -9.08 -5.42 -11.21
CA GLU A 52 -9.68 -5.16 -9.89
C GLU A 52 -9.51 -3.68 -9.47
N THR A 53 -8.53 -3.00 -10.06
CA THR A 53 -8.30 -1.57 -9.91
C THR A 53 -8.82 -0.82 -11.13
N THR A 54 -9.44 0.33 -10.93
CA THR A 54 -9.74 1.24 -12.05
C THR A 54 -8.40 1.64 -12.69
N LYS A 55 -8.17 1.33 -13.98
CA LYS A 55 -7.00 1.79 -14.76
C LYS A 55 -7.00 3.30 -14.98
N LYS A 56 -7.03 4.07 -13.90
CA LYS A 56 -7.00 5.52 -13.92
C LYS A 56 -5.85 5.94 -13.04
N LEU A 57 -5.03 6.86 -13.54
CA LEU A 57 -4.10 7.61 -12.72
C LEU A 57 -4.84 8.82 -12.17
N THR A 58 -4.43 9.31 -11.02
CA THR A 58 -4.79 10.65 -10.55
C THR A 58 -4.32 11.71 -11.56
N PRO A 59 -4.89 12.93 -11.57
CA PRO A 59 -4.43 14.01 -12.45
C PRO A 59 -2.93 14.33 -12.36
N LYS A 60 -2.28 13.96 -11.25
CA LYS A 60 -0.83 14.11 -11.01
C LYS A 60 -0.02 12.87 -11.40
N GLY A 61 -0.59 11.92 -12.14
CA GLY A 61 0.10 10.73 -12.64
C GLY A 61 0.32 9.61 -11.63
N ARG A 62 -0.24 9.70 -10.42
CA ARG A 62 -0.10 8.66 -9.39
C ARG A 62 -1.13 7.54 -9.56
N PRO A 63 -0.83 6.29 -9.20
CA PRO A 63 -1.83 5.24 -9.08
C PRO A 63 -2.99 5.67 -8.18
N ILE A 64 -4.23 5.28 -8.48
CA ILE A 64 -5.38 5.60 -7.62
C ILE A 64 -5.23 4.93 -6.25
N ILE A 65 -4.73 3.69 -6.23
CA ILE A 65 -4.51 2.92 -5.01
C ILE A 65 -3.34 3.44 -4.16
N TYR A 66 -2.60 4.44 -4.66
CA TYR A 66 -1.44 4.98 -3.95
C TYR A 66 -1.82 5.52 -2.57
N SER A 67 -2.95 6.23 -2.47
CA SER A 67 -3.44 6.74 -1.18
C SER A 67 -3.83 5.60 -0.24
N ASP A 68 -4.46 4.55 -0.76
CA ASP A 68 -4.84 3.36 0.03
C ASP A 68 -3.59 2.64 0.55
N VAL A 69 -2.60 2.36 -0.30
CA VAL A 69 -1.33 1.75 0.12
C VAL A 69 -0.62 2.62 1.16
N CYS A 70 -0.68 3.96 1.03
CA CYS A 70 -0.16 4.86 2.04
C CYS A 70 -0.90 4.79 3.39
N LEU A 71 -2.23 4.76 3.38
CA LEU A 71 -3.03 4.62 4.60
C LEU A 71 -2.70 3.31 5.32
N LEU A 72 -2.57 2.22 4.57
CA LEU A 72 -2.18 0.92 5.10
C LEU A 72 -0.82 1.00 5.81
N CYS A 73 0.21 1.50 5.14
CA CYS A 73 1.56 1.57 5.73
C CYS A 73 1.62 2.56 6.90
N LEU A 74 0.83 3.65 6.89
CA LEU A 74 0.73 4.56 8.03
C LEU A 74 0.09 3.88 9.26
N GLY A 75 -1.01 3.17 9.07
CA GLY A 75 -1.69 2.44 10.16
C GLY A 75 -0.75 1.42 10.82
N LEU A 76 -0.04 0.64 9.99
CA LEU A 76 0.97 -0.31 10.47
C LEU A 76 2.10 0.39 11.25
N SER A 77 2.56 1.55 10.77
CA SER A 77 3.60 2.30 11.47
C SER A 77 3.14 2.84 12.82
N GLN A 78 1.88 3.25 12.93
CA GLN A 78 1.30 3.77 14.17
C GLN A 78 1.16 2.67 15.23
N ASP A 79 0.86 1.43 14.82
CA ASP A 79 0.74 0.27 15.70
C ASP A 79 2.08 -0.41 16.00
N GLY A 80 3.21 0.25 15.68
CA GLY A 80 4.55 -0.21 16.04
C GLY A 80 5.18 -1.19 15.05
N HIS A 81 4.50 -1.53 13.95
CA HIS A 81 5.06 -2.36 12.88
C HIS A 81 6.00 -1.59 11.94
N GLY A 82 6.27 -0.31 12.22
CA GLY A 82 7.11 0.56 11.39
C GLY A 82 8.54 0.03 11.14
N GLN A 83 9.12 -0.72 12.08
CA GLN A 83 10.43 -1.35 11.88
C GLN A 83 10.41 -2.52 10.90
N MET A 84 9.24 -3.12 10.67
CA MET A 84 9.03 -4.19 9.68
C MET A 84 8.66 -3.61 8.31
N LEU A 85 8.30 -2.32 8.25
CA LEU A 85 8.05 -1.61 7.01
C LEU A 85 9.39 -1.20 6.39
N GLU A 86 9.91 -1.98 5.44
CA GLU A 86 11.03 -1.58 4.58
C GLU A 86 10.61 -0.52 3.53
N VAL A 87 9.67 0.35 3.90
CA VAL A 87 8.95 1.27 3.04
C VAL A 87 9.19 2.70 3.53
N ASN A 88 9.60 3.60 2.64
CA ASN A 88 9.84 4.99 3.00
C ASN A 88 8.53 5.79 3.12
N LEU A 89 7.99 5.90 4.33
CA LEU A 89 6.76 6.66 4.61
C LEU A 89 6.87 8.16 4.35
N LYS A 90 8.07 8.74 4.25
CA LYS A 90 8.24 10.16 3.85
C LYS A 90 7.70 10.41 2.45
N ASP A 91 7.62 9.37 1.63
CA ASP A 91 7.08 9.47 0.29
C ASP A 91 5.55 9.56 0.32
N CYS A 92 4.85 9.23 1.42
CA CYS A 92 3.40 9.41 1.54
C CYS A 92 3.00 10.88 1.56
N VAL A 93 2.85 11.46 0.38
CA VAL A 93 2.27 12.79 0.22
C VAL A 93 0.76 12.64 0.09
N PHE A 94 0.05 12.74 1.22
CA PHE A 94 -1.39 12.92 1.23
C PHE A 94 -1.74 14.22 0.55
N ILE A 95 -2.46 14.15 -0.55
CA ILE A 95 -3.15 15.31 -1.10
C ILE A 95 -4.57 15.21 -0.57
N ALA A 96 -4.80 15.83 0.58
CA ALA A 96 -6.13 16.24 0.99
C ALA A 96 -6.56 17.43 0.11
N ASN A 97 -6.73 17.21 -1.20
CA ASN A 97 -7.62 18.04 -2.00
C ASN A 97 -8.84 17.17 -2.27
N LEU A 98 -9.68 17.09 -1.25
CA LEU A 98 -11.12 16.97 -1.45
C LEU A 98 -11.54 18.30 -2.09
N ASP A 99 -11.65 18.31 -3.42
CA ASP A 99 -12.69 19.11 -4.06
C ASP A 99 -13.99 18.30 -4.01
#